data_AF-A0A834DVR1-F1
#
_entry.id   AF-A0A834DVR1-F1
#
_cell.length_a   1.000
_cell.length_b   1.000
_cell.length_c   1.000
_cell.angle_alpha   90.00
_cell.angle_beta   90.00
_cell.angle_gamma   90.00
#
_symmetry.space_group_name_H-M   'P 1'
#
loop_
_entity.id
_entity.type
_entity.pdbx_description
1 polymer ?
#
loop_
_entity_poly.entity_id
_entity_poly.type
_entity_poly.pdbx_seq_one_letter_code
_entity_poly.pdbx_strand_id
1 'polypeptide(L)'
;MRLKEGANINKSLTTLGKVISALADMQSKKRKSDFIPYRDSVLTWLLKENLGGNSRTAMIAALSPADINYEETLSTLRYADRTKQIRCNAIINEDPNARLIRELQEEVARLRELLMAQGLSASALGGLKVDEGSPGGALPAIASPSAPASPSSPPPHNGELEPSFSPNAEPQIGPEEAMERLQETEKIIAELNETWEEKLRKTEALRMEREALLAEMGVAVREDGGTVGVFSPKKTPHLVNLNEDPLMSECLLYHIKDGITRVGQVDVDIKLTGKFIREQHCLFRSIPQPDGEVVVTLEPCEGAETYVNGKLVTEPLVLKSGNRIVMGKNHVFRFNHPEQARLERERGVPPPPGPPSEPVDWNFAQKELLEQQGIDIKLEMEKRCYRT
;
A
#
# COMPACT_ATOMS: atom_id res chain seq x y z
N MET A 1 -20.28 -7.74 -18.17
CA MET A 1 -20.11 -6.98 -16.91
C MET A 1 -20.36 -5.49 -17.10
N ARG A 2 -19.47 -4.75 -17.78
CA ARG A 2 -19.45 -3.28 -17.98
C ARG A 2 -20.78 -2.49 -17.85
N LEU A 3 -21.89 -2.87 -18.48
CA LEU A 3 -23.17 -2.13 -18.33
C LEU A 3 -23.72 -2.13 -16.88
N LYS A 4 -23.64 -3.26 -16.15
CA LYS A 4 -24.11 -3.32 -14.74
C LYS A 4 -23.21 -2.50 -13.81
N GLU A 5 -21.95 -2.36 -14.18
CA GLU A 5 -20.92 -1.64 -13.46
C GLU A 5 -21.09 -0.12 -13.64
N GLY A 6 -21.18 0.36 -14.88
CA GLY A 6 -21.49 1.76 -15.20
C GLY A 6 -22.83 2.24 -14.62
N ALA A 7 -23.86 1.39 -14.63
CA ALA A 7 -25.14 1.70 -13.97
C ALA A 7 -25.00 1.90 -12.46
N ASN A 8 -24.16 1.10 -11.79
CA ASN A 8 -23.91 1.22 -10.35
C ASN A 8 -23.03 2.42 -9.99
N ILE A 9 -22.05 2.77 -10.82
CA ILE A 9 -21.22 3.99 -10.68
C ILE A 9 -22.10 5.24 -10.76
N ASN A 10 -22.97 5.32 -11.77
CA ASN A 10 -23.88 6.46 -11.91
C ASN A 10 -24.92 6.50 -10.77
N LYS A 11 -25.33 5.34 -10.23
CA LYS A 11 -26.23 5.28 -9.06
C LYS A 11 -25.61 5.91 -7.82
N SER A 12 -24.35 5.58 -7.47
CA SER A 12 -23.72 6.11 -6.26
C SER A 12 -23.50 7.63 -6.33
N LEU A 13 -23.02 8.14 -7.47
CA LEU A 13 -22.83 9.58 -7.69
C LEU A 13 -24.17 10.36 -7.67
N THR A 14 -25.22 9.80 -8.30
CA THR A 14 -26.57 10.40 -8.29
C THR A 14 -27.15 10.44 -6.88
N THR A 15 -27.01 9.36 -6.09
CA THR A 15 -27.47 9.32 -4.70
C THR A 15 -26.68 10.29 -3.82
N LEU A 16 -25.36 10.40 -4.01
CA LEU A 16 -24.53 11.39 -3.30
C LEU A 16 -25.01 12.83 -3.55
N GLY A 17 -25.37 13.16 -4.80
CA GLY A 17 -25.94 14.46 -5.14
C GLY A 17 -27.31 14.74 -4.50
N LYS A 18 -28.15 13.70 -4.32
CA LYS A 18 -29.42 13.80 -3.58
C LYS A 18 -29.18 14.04 -2.09
N VAL A 19 -28.29 13.26 -1.46
CA VAL A 19 -27.91 13.38 -0.05
C VAL A 19 -27.37 14.77 0.26
N ILE A 20 -26.42 15.27 -0.54
CA ILE A 20 -25.82 16.59 -0.37
C ILE A 20 -26.84 17.73 -0.56
N SER A 21 -27.75 17.60 -1.52
CA SER A 21 -28.82 18.60 -1.72
C SER A 21 -29.81 18.63 -0.55
N ALA A 22 -30.22 17.46 -0.04
CA ALA A 22 -31.13 17.38 1.11
C ALA A 22 -30.49 17.98 2.39
N LEU A 23 -29.21 17.68 2.65
CA LEU A 23 -28.47 18.23 3.79
C LEU A 23 -28.35 19.76 3.72
N ALA A 24 -28.04 20.32 2.55
CA ALA A 24 -28.00 21.77 2.34
C ALA A 24 -29.39 22.43 2.53
N ASP A 25 -30.43 21.84 1.95
CA ASP A 25 -31.81 22.33 2.06
C ASP A 25 -32.32 22.34 3.51
N MET A 26 -32.02 21.30 4.30
CA MET A 26 -32.35 21.24 5.74
C MET A 26 -31.74 22.40 6.52
N GLN A 27 -30.46 22.71 6.29
CA GLN A 27 -29.79 23.80 7.00
C GLN A 27 -30.26 25.19 6.54
N SER A 28 -30.75 25.31 5.31
CA SER A 28 -31.35 26.56 4.78
C SER A 28 -32.70 26.94 5.43
N LYS A 29 -33.27 26.06 6.28
CA LYS A 29 -34.62 26.14 6.86
C LYS A 29 -35.78 26.12 5.85
N LYS A 30 -35.54 26.03 4.53
CA LYS A 30 -36.60 26.06 3.51
C LYS A 30 -37.48 24.81 3.49
N ARG A 31 -36.95 23.65 3.90
CA ARG A 31 -37.71 22.39 4.06
C ARG A 31 -37.17 21.58 5.24
N LYS A 32 -38.06 21.03 6.06
CA LYS A 32 -37.76 19.84 6.87
C LYS A 32 -38.01 18.60 6.02
N SER A 33 -36.95 18.05 5.44
CA SER A 33 -36.95 16.69 4.91
C SER A 33 -36.36 15.77 5.97
N ASP A 34 -37.21 15.13 6.77
CA ASP A 34 -36.75 14.31 7.91
C ASP A 34 -36.04 13.01 7.48
N PHE A 35 -36.01 12.70 6.18
CA PHE A 35 -35.33 11.54 5.60
C PHE A 35 -34.24 11.95 4.60
N ILE A 36 -33.02 11.46 4.84
CA ILE A 36 -31.86 11.62 3.95
C ILE A 36 -31.49 10.23 3.39
N PRO A 37 -31.43 10.03 2.05
CA PRO A 37 -31.36 8.71 1.42
C PRO A 37 -29.96 8.07 1.42
N TYR A 38 -29.27 8.02 2.57
CA TYR A 38 -27.93 7.42 2.69
C TYR A 38 -27.88 5.97 2.19
N ARG A 39 -28.92 5.18 2.47
CA ARG A 39 -28.98 3.74 2.14
C ARG A 39 -29.21 3.43 0.66
N ASP A 40 -29.57 4.40 -0.18
CA ASP A 40 -29.86 4.18 -1.60
C ASP A 40 -28.61 3.78 -2.42
N SER A 41 -27.41 4.02 -1.89
CA SER A 41 -26.14 3.51 -2.44
C SER A 41 -25.15 3.12 -1.34
N VAL A 42 -24.27 2.15 -1.63
CA VAL A 42 -23.22 1.70 -0.69
C VAL A 42 -22.28 2.85 -0.32
N LEU A 43 -21.90 3.69 -1.29
CA LEU A 43 -21.03 4.84 -1.08
C LEU A 43 -21.62 5.83 -0.06
N THR A 44 -22.88 6.23 -0.24
CA THR A 44 -23.56 7.15 0.68
C THR A 44 -23.89 6.53 2.03
N TRP A 45 -23.98 5.20 2.12
CA TRP A 45 -24.17 4.52 3.40
C TRP A 45 -22.86 4.49 4.21
N LEU A 46 -21.73 4.14 3.58
CA LEU A 46 -20.41 4.20 4.19
C LEU A 46 -20.00 5.64 4.55
N LEU A 47 -20.32 6.61 3.69
CA LEU A 47 -20.03 8.03 3.93
C LEU A 47 -21.07 8.75 4.78
N LYS A 48 -22.02 8.06 5.43
CA LYS A 48 -23.04 8.69 6.28
C LYS A 48 -22.44 9.61 7.34
N GLU A 49 -21.45 9.13 8.10
CA GLU A 49 -20.80 9.96 9.14
C GLU A 49 -19.96 11.10 8.56
N ASN A 50 -19.53 10.97 7.31
CA ASN A 50 -18.78 11.98 6.56
C ASN A 50 -19.67 13.04 5.89
N LEU A 51 -21.00 12.97 6.05
CA LEU A 51 -21.94 13.87 5.39
C LEU A 51 -22.99 14.35 6.40
N GLY A 52 -22.59 15.26 7.29
CA GLY A 52 -23.43 15.79 8.36
C GLY A 52 -23.42 14.98 9.68
N GLY A 53 -22.60 13.93 9.77
CA GLY A 53 -22.38 13.15 11.00
C GLY A 53 -21.11 13.56 11.76
N ASN A 54 -20.50 12.59 12.46
CA ASN A 54 -19.25 12.81 13.18
C ASN A 54 -18.02 12.67 12.25
N SER A 55 -17.63 13.76 11.58
CA SER A 55 -16.42 13.82 10.75
C SER A 55 -15.92 15.26 10.54
N ARG A 56 -14.61 15.42 10.29
CA ARG A 56 -14.00 16.66 9.79
C ARG A 56 -13.86 16.59 8.27
N THR A 57 -14.97 16.82 7.57
CA THR A 57 -15.07 16.60 6.12
C THR A 57 -14.55 17.79 5.31
N ALA A 58 -13.73 17.51 4.29
CA ALA A 58 -13.35 18.46 3.25
C ALA A 58 -13.71 17.91 1.87
N MET A 59 -14.13 18.79 0.95
CA MET A 59 -14.35 18.44 -0.47
C MET A 59 -13.33 19.19 -1.33
N ILE A 60 -12.58 18.45 -2.15
CA ILE A 60 -11.71 19.00 -3.18
C ILE A 60 -12.46 18.94 -4.51
N ALA A 61 -12.74 20.09 -5.10
CA ALA A 61 -13.34 20.20 -6.42
C ALA A 61 -12.23 20.35 -7.48
N ALA A 62 -11.90 19.25 -8.17
CA ALA A 62 -11.03 19.31 -9.34
C ALA A 62 -11.82 19.85 -10.55
N LEU A 63 -11.27 20.82 -11.26
CA LEU A 63 -11.93 21.55 -12.35
C LEU A 63 -11.02 21.61 -13.58
N SER A 64 -11.60 21.68 -14.78
CA SER A 64 -10.84 21.86 -16.02
C SER A 64 -10.90 23.34 -16.45
N PRO A 65 -9.77 23.97 -16.83
CA PRO A 65 -9.75 25.35 -17.32
C PRO A 65 -10.11 25.47 -18.82
N ALA A 66 -10.45 24.36 -19.50
CA ALA A 66 -10.74 24.36 -20.93
C ALA A 66 -12.23 24.61 -21.23
N ASP A 67 -12.53 25.51 -22.17
CA ASP A 67 -13.90 25.94 -22.49
C ASP A 67 -14.85 24.79 -22.87
N ILE A 68 -14.34 23.74 -23.51
CA ILE A 68 -15.10 22.52 -23.84
C ILE A 68 -15.70 21.81 -22.62
N ASN A 69 -15.16 22.07 -21.42
CA ASN A 69 -15.61 21.48 -20.15
C ASN A 69 -16.38 22.49 -19.28
N TYR A 70 -16.85 23.61 -19.84
CA TYR A 70 -17.52 24.68 -19.10
C TYR A 70 -18.74 24.20 -18.30
N GLU A 71 -19.62 23.39 -18.91
CA GLU A 71 -20.86 22.94 -18.26
C GLU A 71 -20.61 21.97 -17.09
N GLU A 72 -19.64 21.06 -17.22
CA GLU A 72 -19.22 20.14 -16.16
C GLU A 72 -18.47 20.87 -15.03
N THR A 73 -17.64 21.85 -15.39
CA THR A 73 -16.94 22.72 -14.44
C THR A 73 -17.93 23.55 -13.62
N LEU A 74 -18.93 24.17 -14.27
CA LEU A 74 -20.01 24.89 -13.62
C LEU A 74 -20.90 23.98 -12.76
N SER A 75 -21.17 22.75 -13.22
CA SER A 75 -21.95 21.76 -12.47
C SER A 75 -21.21 21.30 -11.21
N THR A 76 -19.89 21.10 -11.29
CA THR A 76 -19.01 20.77 -10.17
C THR A 76 -18.93 21.92 -9.16
N LEU A 77 -18.81 23.17 -9.62
CA LEU A 77 -18.86 24.36 -8.75
C LEU A 77 -20.22 24.49 -8.01
N ARG A 78 -21.33 24.30 -8.72
CA ARG A 78 -22.70 24.24 -8.14
C ARG A 78 -22.91 23.05 -7.20
N TYR A 79 -22.06 22.03 -7.26
CA TYR A 79 -22.06 20.91 -6.33
C TYR A 79 -21.30 21.30 -5.06
N ALA A 80 -20.07 21.80 -5.21
CA ALA A 80 -19.22 22.25 -4.11
C ALA A 80 -19.86 23.35 -3.24
N ASP A 81 -20.58 24.31 -3.84
CA ASP A 81 -21.31 25.33 -3.08
C ASP A 81 -22.43 24.74 -2.20
N ARG A 82 -23.13 23.70 -2.66
CA ARG A 82 -24.10 22.96 -1.84
C ARG A 82 -23.40 22.16 -0.74
N THR A 83 -22.30 21.45 -1.05
CA THR A 83 -21.53 20.70 -0.04
C THR A 83 -21.02 21.61 1.07
N LYS A 84 -20.55 22.82 0.74
CA LYS A 84 -20.12 23.86 1.69
C LYS A 84 -21.21 24.28 2.68
N GLN A 85 -22.48 24.11 2.35
CA GLN A 85 -23.59 24.44 3.25
C GLN A 85 -23.84 23.37 4.32
N ILE A 86 -23.25 22.17 4.22
CA ILE A 86 -23.43 21.08 5.17
C ILE A 86 -22.54 21.29 6.41
N ARG A 87 -23.12 21.22 7.61
CA ARG A 87 -22.35 21.13 8.87
C ARG A 87 -22.21 19.68 9.31
N CYS A 88 -20.96 19.26 9.54
CA CYS A 88 -20.63 18.03 10.27
C CYS A 88 -20.31 18.38 11.74
N ASN A 89 -20.75 17.55 12.68
CA ASN A 89 -20.54 17.76 14.12
C ASN A 89 -19.42 16.83 14.62
N ALA A 90 -18.17 17.22 14.36
CA ALA A 90 -17.00 16.43 14.73
C ALA A 90 -16.78 16.40 16.26
N ILE A 91 -16.76 15.20 16.83
CA ILE A 91 -16.47 14.88 18.24
C ILE A 91 -15.28 13.91 18.26
N ILE A 92 -14.40 14.04 19.25
CA ILE A 92 -13.27 13.11 19.42
C ILE A 92 -13.82 11.72 19.73
N ASN A 93 -13.56 10.77 18.84
CA ASN A 93 -13.85 9.35 19.07
C ASN A 93 -12.71 8.76 19.89
N GLU A 94 -12.86 8.72 21.20
CA GLU A 94 -11.98 7.91 22.05
C GLU A 94 -12.28 6.43 21.79
N ASP A 95 -11.26 5.66 21.40
CA ASP A 95 -11.37 4.20 21.34
C ASP A 95 -11.57 3.66 22.78
N PRO A 96 -12.50 2.71 23.02
CA PRO A 96 -12.80 2.24 24.38
C PRO A 96 -11.59 1.62 25.08
N ASN A 97 -10.65 1.03 24.34
CA ASN A 97 -9.41 0.48 24.90
C ASN A 97 -8.41 1.60 25.20
N ALA A 98 -8.29 2.62 24.33
CA ALA A 98 -7.43 3.77 24.58
C ALA A 98 -7.91 4.59 25.78
N ARG A 99 -9.23 4.77 25.92
CA ARG A 99 -9.85 5.37 27.10
C ARG A 99 -9.62 4.53 28.35
N LEU A 100 -9.84 3.22 28.29
CA LEU A 100 -9.59 2.31 29.40
C LEU A 100 -8.12 2.34 29.83
N ILE A 101 -7.16 2.30 28.89
CA ILE A 101 -5.73 2.43 29.19
C ILE A 101 -5.43 3.77 29.88
N ARG A 102 -6.03 4.88 29.44
CA ARG A 102 -5.86 6.19 30.11
C ARG A 102 -6.43 6.18 31.53
N GLU A 103 -7.65 5.69 31.72
CA GLU A 103 -8.30 5.61 33.04
C GLU A 103 -7.54 4.66 34.00
N LEU A 104 -7.01 3.54 33.49
CA LEU A 104 -6.13 2.64 34.25
C LEU A 104 -4.78 3.30 34.57
N GLN A 105 -4.16 4.04 33.65
CA GLN A 105 -2.89 4.74 33.90
C GLN A 105 -3.03 5.89 34.92
N GLU A 106 -4.16 6.60 34.89
CA GLU A 106 -4.51 7.62 35.88
C GLU A 106 -4.72 7.00 37.28
N GLU A 107 -5.40 5.84 37.37
CA GLU A 107 -5.56 5.11 38.63
C GLU A 107 -4.23 4.50 39.14
N VAL A 108 -3.41 3.92 38.26
CA VAL A 108 -2.05 3.44 38.56
C VAL A 108 -1.19 4.57 39.15
N ALA A 109 -1.25 5.78 38.58
CA ALA A 109 -0.54 6.94 39.11
C ALA A 109 -1.06 7.35 40.50
N ARG A 110 -2.39 7.43 40.67
CA ARG A 110 -3.05 7.80 41.93
C ARG A 110 -2.75 6.82 43.06
N LEU A 111 -2.79 5.51 42.79
CA LEU A 111 -2.50 4.46 43.76
C LEU A 111 -1.00 4.47 44.17
N ARG A 112 -0.09 4.68 43.21
CA ARG A 112 1.35 4.83 43.50
C ARG A 112 1.64 6.07 44.36
N GLU A 113 0.96 7.19 44.11
CA GLU A 113 1.10 8.41 44.93
C GLU A 113 0.57 8.19 46.36
N LEU A 114 -0.58 7.54 46.53
CA LEU A 114 -1.12 7.17 47.84
C LEU A 114 -0.19 6.25 48.64
N LEU A 115 0.38 5.22 47.99
CA LEU A 115 1.33 4.30 48.61
C LEU A 115 2.63 5.00 49.05
N MET A 116 3.14 5.93 48.24
CA MET A 116 4.30 6.76 48.60
C MET A 116 3.98 7.72 49.75
N ALA A 117 2.80 8.35 49.76
CA ALA A 117 2.36 9.23 50.83
C ALA A 117 2.17 8.51 52.18
N GLN A 118 1.83 7.22 52.16
CA GLN A 118 1.74 6.36 53.35
C GLN A 118 3.10 5.81 53.83
N GLY A 119 4.20 6.16 53.15
CA GLY A 119 5.56 5.80 53.57
C GLY A 119 5.98 4.35 53.27
N LEU A 120 5.21 3.61 52.46
CA LEU A 120 5.66 2.32 51.95
C LEU A 120 6.76 2.53 50.90
N SER A 121 8.01 2.36 51.34
CA SER A 121 9.19 2.49 50.49
C SER A 121 9.10 1.60 49.25
N ALA A 122 9.53 2.14 48.10
CA ALA A 122 9.54 1.46 46.81
C ALA A 122 10.31 0.12 46.80
N SER A 123 11.12 -0.17 47.82
CA SER A 123 11.76 -1.48 48.03
C SER A 123 10.77 -2.64 48.30
N ALA A 124 9.48 -2.37 48.50
CA ALA A 124 8.43 -3.39 48.61
C ALA A 124 7.75 -3.72 47.26
N LEU A 125 7.85 -2.84 46.24
CA LEU A 125 7.39 -3.14 44.89
C LEU A 125 8.48 -3.90 44.13
N GLY A 126 8.11 -5.01 43.49
CA GLY A 126 9.03 -5.83 42.69
C GLY A 126 9.66 -5.00 41.57
N GLY A 127 11.00 -4.87 41.60
CA GLY A 127 11.69 -3.85 40.81
C GLY A 127 11.72 -4.10 39.30
N LEU A 128 11.43 -3.04 38.54
CA LEU A 128 11.80 -2.90 37.13
C LEU A 128 12.87 -1.80 37.00
N LYS A 129 13.89 -2.05 36.17
CA LYS A 129 14.94 -1.06 35.89
C LYS A 129 14.40 -0.01 34.93
N VAL A 130 14.69 1.26 35.20
CA VAL A 130 14.68 2.30 34.17
C VAL A 130 15.95 2.14 33.33
N ASP A 131 15.81 2.00 32.01
CA ASP A 131 16.93 1.84 31.09
C ASP A 131 17.35 3.20 30.50
N GLU A 132 18.15 3.96 31.25
CA GLU A 132 18.74 5.21 30.76
C GLU A 132 20.04 4.95 29.96
N GLY A 133 19.91 4.90 28.64
CA GLY A 133 21.00 4.56 27.72
C GLY A 133 21.56 5.71 26.88
N SER A 134 22.28 6.69 27.46
CA SER A 134 23.39 7.41 26.77
C SER A 134 24.18 8.38 27.67
N PRO A 135 25.53 8.45 27.55
CA PRO A 135 26.37 9.36 28.35
C PRO A 135 26.89 10.59 27.58
N GLY A 136 27.12 11.72 28.27
CA GLY A 136 28.03 12.78 27.79
C GLY A 136 27.73 14.22 28.25
N GLY A 137 28.61 14.79 29.09
CA GLY A 137 28.58 16.20 29.49
C GLY A 137 28.89 16.40 30.98
N ALA A 138 29.85 17.27 31.33
CA ALA A 138 30.40 17.33 32.69
C ALA A 138 30.48 18.74 33.28
N LEU A 139 29.94 18.88 34.51
CA LEU A 139 30.40 19.75 35.63
C LEU A 139 30.46 21.29 35.42
N PRO A 140 30.62 22.12 36.49
CA PRO A 140 30.69 21.81 37.93
C PRO A 140 29.63 22.53 38.81
N ALA A 141 29.69 22.24 40.12
CA ALA A 141 28.77 22.72 41.17
C ALA A 141 29.18 24.06 41.84
N ILE A 142 28.26 24.59 42.66
CA ILE A 142 28.41 25.47 43.85
C ILE A 142 27.05 25.35 44.60
N ALA A 143 26.86 25.33 45.91
CA ALA A 143 27.59 25.00 47.14
C ALA A 143 26.60 25.32 48.30
N SER A 144 26.51 24.49 49.35
CA SER A 144 25.73 24.74 50.60
C SER A 144 26.60 25.55 51.62
N PRO A 145 26.21 25.82 52.91
CA PRO A 145 24.98 25.55 53.68
C PRO A 145 24.31 26.89 54.14
N SER A 146 23.59 27.14 55.26
CA SER A 146 23.39 26.50 56.58
C SER A 146 22.10 26.95 57.30
N ALA A 147 21.68 26.21 58.34
CA ALA A 147 20.84 26.70 59.45
C ALA A 147 21.72 27.07 60.67
N PRO A 148 21.20 27.71 61.75
CA PRO A 148 20.82 26.90 62.93
C PRO A 148 19.74 27.46 63.91
N ALA A 149 19.33 26.58 64.84
CA ALA A 149 18.91 26.83 66.24
C ALA A 149 17.49 27.31 66.61
N SER A 150 16.88 26.54 67.54
CA SER A 150 15.70 26.81 68.40
C SER A 150 16.16 27.36 69.79
N PRO A 151 15.38 27.37 70.92
CA PRO A 151 13.98 27.01 71.19
C PRO A 151 13.18 27.98 72.13
N SER A 152 11.91 27.67 72.44
CA SER A 152 11.23 27.96 73.73
C SER A 152 9.83 27.29 73.81
N SER A 153 9.30 27.09 75.02
CA SER A 153 8.01 26.40 75.33
C SER A 153 7.58 26.65 76.80
N PRO A 154 6.43 26.12 77.31
CA PRO A 154 5.05 26.49 76.96
C PRO A 154 4.40 27.32 78.12
N PRO A 155 3.53 26.88 79.08
CA PRO A 155 2.70 25.68 79.27
C PRO A 155 1.17 25.84 78.94
N PRO A 156 0.16 26.01 79.85
CA PRO A 156 -1.08 25.23 79.65
C PRO A 156 -2.45 25.94 79.75
N HIS A 157 -3.47 25.30 79.16
CA HIS A 157 -4.84 25.30 79.70
C HIS A 157 -5.54 23.97 79.39
N ASN A 158 -6.25 23.40 80.37
CA ASN A 158 -7.13 22.23 80.17
C ASN A 158 -8.49 22.68 79.60
N GLY A 159 -9.18 21.83 78.83
CA GLY A 159 -10.47 22.21 78.22
C GLY A 159 -11.19 21.17 77.34
N GLU A 160 -11.20 19.89 77.74
CA GLU A 160 -12.17 18.86 77.30
C GLU A 160 -12.19 18.45 75.81
N LEU A 161 -12.98 17.41 75.49
CA LEU A 161 -12.99 16.66 74.22
C LEU A 161 -14.37 16.72 73.56
N GLU A 162 -14.45 17.13 72.30
CA GLU A 162 -15.64 16.99 71.45
C GLU A 162 -15.23 16.58 70.02
N PRO A 163 -15.78 15.49 69.44
CA PRO A 163 -15.35 14.97 68.13
C PRO A 163 -16.03 15.71 66.98
N SER A 164 -15.31 16.64 66.33
CA SER A 164 -15.78 17.33 65.12
C SER A 164 -15.83 16.39 63.91
N PHE A 165 -17.00 15.81 63.65
CA PHE A 165 -17.28 15.06 62.42
C PHE A 165 -17.03 15.92 61.17
N SER A 166 -16.13 15.46 60.30
CA SER A 166 -15.89 16.05 58.96
C SER A 166 -16.56 15.15 57.90
N PRO A 167 -17.74 15.52 57.36
CA PRO A 167 -18.53 14.64 56.50
C PRO A 167 -18.10 14.71 55.03
N ASN A 168 -16.80 14.49 54.75
CA ASN A 168 -16.33 14.14 53.40
C ASN A 168 -14.90 13.54 53.45
N ALA A 169 -14.77 12.36 54.07
CA ALA A 169 -13.64 11.48 53.81
C ALA A 169 -14.04 10.51 52.70
N GLU A 170 -13.32 10.52 51.58
CA GLU A 170 -13.37 9.42 50.62
C GLU A 170 -12.96 8.11 51.32
N PRO A 171 -13.49 6.94 50.93
CA PRO A 171 -13.13 5.68 51.57
C PRO A 171 -11.62 5.47 51.47
N GLN A 172 -10.95 5.41 52.64
CA GLN A 172 -9.52 5.17 52.72
C GLN A 172 -9.23 3.71 52.35
N ILE A 173 -9.03 3.47 51.05
CA ILE A 173 -8.53 2.21 50.49
C ILE A 173 -7.26 1.82 51.25
N GLY A 174 -7.24 0.62 51.82
CA GLY A 174 -6.10 0.15 52.61
C GLY A 174 -4.85 -0.02 51.73
N PRO A 175 -3.62 0.11 52.28
CA PRO A 175 -2.39 -0.03 51.49
C PRO A 175 -2.29 -1.38 50.76
N GLU A 176 -2.81 -2.46 51.36
CA GLU A 176 -2.84 -3.79 50.71
C GLU A 176 -3.85 -3.83 49.55
N GLU A 177 -5.06 -3.28 49.73
CA GLU A 177 -6.09 -3.18 48.68
C GLU A 177 -5.64 -2.25 47.53
N ALA A 178 -4.92 -1.17 47.84
CA ALA A 178 -4.32 -0.28 46.87
C ALA A 178 -3.20 -0.99 46.07
N MET A 179 -2.41 -1.85 46.72
CA MET A 179 -1.37 -2.65 46.08
C MET A 179 -1.96 -3.75 45.17
N GLU A 180 -3.02 -4.43 45.61
CA GLU A 180 -3.71 -5.47 44.83
C GLU A 180 -4.32 -4.87 43.55
N ARG A 181 -5.08 -3.78 43.66
CA ARG A 181 -5.64 -3.06 42.51
C ARG A 181 -4.55 -2.50 41.58
N LEU A 182 -3.43 -2.04 42.12
CA LEU A 182 -2.28 -1.60 41.31
C LEU A 182 -1.75 -2.75 40.45
N GLN A 183 -1.59 -3.95 41.02
CA GLN A 183 -1.12 -5.13 40.28
C GLN A 183 -2.14 -5.62 39.23
N GLU A 184 -3.44 -5.60 39.55
CA GLU A 184 -4.49 -5.95 38.58
C GLU A 184 -4.54 -4.97 37.40
N THR A 185 -4.48 -3.66 37.67
CA THR A 185 -4.55 -2.62 36.63
C THR A 185 -3.30 -2.59 35.75
N GLU A 186 -2.11 -2.76 36.33
CA GLU A 186 -0.85 -2.92 35.57
C GLU A 186 -0.88 -4.18 34.67
N LYS A 187 -1.43 -5.30 35.17
CA LYS A 187 -1.58 -6.54 34.39
C LYS A 187 -2.50 -6.35 33.17
N ILE A 188 -3.64 -5.68 33.35
CA ILE A 188 -4.58 -5.40 32.24
C ILE A 188 -3.92 -4.53 31.17
N ILE A 189 -3.13 -3.52 31.56
CA ILE A 189 -2.36 -2.70 30.60
C ILE A 189 -1.36 -3.57 29.80
N ALA A 190 -0.68 -4.52 30.45
CA ALA A 190 0.24 -5.44 29.78
C ALA A 190 -0.45 -6.35 28.76
N GLU A 191 -1.57 -6.98 29.12
CA GLU A 191 -2.36 -7.84 28.22
C GLU A 191 -2.90 -7.07 26.99
N LEU A 192 -3.30 -5.81 27.17
CA LEU A 192 -3.73 -4.93 26.08
C LEU A 192 -2.56 -4.51 25.16
N ASN A 193 -1.36 -4.29 25.71
CA ASN A 193 -0.15 -3.97 24.93
C ASN A 193 0.36 -5.17 24.12
N GLU A 194 0.43 -6.36 24.71
CA GLU A 194 0.77 -7.60 24.00
C GLU A 194 -0.18 -7.84 22.81
N THR A 195 -1.47 -7.57 23.00
CA THR A 195 -2.49 -7.62 21.95
C THR A 195 -2.26 -6.60 20.81
N TRP A 196 -1.53 -5.51 21.04
CA TRP A 196 -1.10 -4.56 20.01
C TRP A 196 0.21 -4.95 19.32
N GLU A 197 1.19 -5.46 20.05
CA GLU A 197 2.44 -6.02 19.49
C GLU A 197 2.14 -7.21 18.55
N GLU A 198 1.22 -8.09 18.96
CA GLU A 198 0.62 -9.14 18.13
C GLU A 198 0.10 -8.63 16.78
N LYS A 199 -0.61 -7.49 16.77
CA LYS A 199 -1.17 -6.88 15.55
C LYS A 199 -0.09 -6.24 14.71
N LEU A 200 0.82 -5.48 15.33
CA LEU A 200 1.95 -4.84 14.66
C LEU A 200 2.82 -5.88 13.94
N ARG A 201 3.18 -6.97 14.62
CA ARG A 201 3.92 -8.11 14.05
C ARG A 201 3.20 -8.74 12.84
N LYS A 202 1.87 -8.92 12.92
CA LYS A 202 1.07 -9.45 11.81
C LYS A 202 1.02 -8.49 10.61
N THR A 203 0.92 -7.18 10.87
CA THR A 203 0.96 -6.15 9.82
C THR A 203 2.34 -6.03 9.18
N GLU A 204 3.42 -6.11 9.96
CA GLU A 204 4.79 -6.05 9.45
C GLU A 204 5.20 -7.30 8.69
N ALA A 205 4.80 -8.50 9.13
CA ALA A 205 5.01 -9.73 8.35
C ALA A 205 4.37 -9.64 6.95
N LEU A 206 3.13 -9.12 6.87
CA LEU A 206 2.44 -8.88 5.59
C LEU A 206 3.07 -7.75 4.77
N ARG A 207 3.73 -6.77 5.41
CA ARG A 207 4.54 -5.75 4.73
C ARG A 207 5.78 -6.37 4.10
N MET A 208 6.56 -7.13 4.87
CA MET A 208 7.77 -7.82 4.39
C MET A 208 7.47 -8.83 3.28
N GLU A 209 6.37 -9.58 3.36
CA GLU A 209 5.94 -10.50 2.29
C GLU A 209 5.68 -9.76 0.96
N ARG A 210 5.01 -8.60 1.03
CA ARG A 210 4.75 -7.75 -0.15
C ARG A 210 6.01 -7.10 -0.70
N GLU A 211 6.88 -6.61 0.17
CA GLU A 211 8.17 -6.01 -0.22
C GLU A 211 9.11 -7.05 -0.85
N ALA A 212 9.13 -8.28 -0.32
CA ALA A 212 9.88 -9.40 -0.91
C ALA A 212 9.36 -9.78 -2.31
N LEU A 213 8.04 -9.87 -2.49
CA LEU A 213 7.43 -10.14 -3.80
C LEU A 213 7.70 -9.02 -4.81
N LEU A 214 7.62 -7.76 -4.38
CA LEU A 214 7.96 -6.60 -5.22
C LEU A 214 9.45 -6.61 -5.61
N ALA A 215 10.35 -6.93 -4.69
CA ALA A 215 11.78 -7.06 -4.95
C ALA A 215 12.11 -8.25 -5.89
N GLU A 216 11.40 -9.37 -5.78
CA GLU A 216 11.51 -10.49 -6.73
C GLU A 216 11.08 -10.07 -8.14
N MET A 217 9.96 -9.33 -8.24
CA MET A 217 9.48 -8.70 -9.48
C MET A 217 10.35 -7.52 -9.95
N GLY A 218 11.49 -7.26 -9.29
CA GLY A 218 12.47 -6.24 -9.68
C GLY A 218 12.12 -4.80 -9.30
N VAL A 219 11.02 -4.57 -8.58
CA VAL A 219 10.64 -3.23 -8.10
C VAL A 219 11.50 -2.87 -6.89
N ALA A 220 12.41 -1.93 -7.06
CA ALA A 220 13.21 -1.42 -5.95
C ALA A 220 12.41 -0.38 -5.15
N VAL A 221 12.26 -0.61 -3.84
CA VAL A 221 11.61 0.29 -2.89
C VAL A 221 12.68 0.82 -1.92
N ARG A 222 12.58 2.08 -1.53
CA ARG A 222 13.41 2.71 -0.49
C ARG A 222 12.90 2.40 0.90
N GLU A 223 13.75 2.67 1.88
CA GLU A 223 13.40 2.70 3.32
C GLU A 223 12.30 3.74 3.63
N ASP A 224 12.12 4.77 2.78
CA ASP A 224 11.02 5.75 2.85
C ASP A 224 9.69 5.26 2.23
N GLY A 225 9.64 4.04 1.68
CA GLY A 225 8.49 3.46 0.98
C GLY A 225 8.33 3.90 -0.49
N GLY A 226 9.18 4.79 -0.99
CA GLY A 226 9.17 5.28 -2.37
C GLY A 226 9.80 4.28 -3.36
N THR A 227 9.18 4.10 -4.52
CA THR A 227 9.71 3.27 -5.61
C THR A 227 10.84 4.00 -6.36
N VAL A 228 11.97 3.32 -6.55
CA VAL A 228 13.16 3.86 -7.24
C VAL A 228 13.15 3.55 -8.73
N GLY A 229 12.62 2.40 -9.11
CA GLY A 229 12.61 1.91 -10.49
C GLY A 229 12.32 0.42 -10.58
N VAL A 230 12.25 -0.09 -11.82
CA VAL A 230 12.03 -1.50 -12.13
C VAL A 230 13.30 -2.07 -12.77
N PHE A 231 13.87 -3.11 -12.17
CA PHE A 231 15.02 -3.84 -12.66
C PHE A 231 14.58 -5.14 -13.37
N SER A 232 15.38 -5.63 -14.33
CA SER A 232 15.12 -6.95 -14.94
C SER A 232 15.25 -8.05 -13.88
N PRO A 233 14.32 -9.02 -13.79
CA PRO A 233 14.42 -10.16 -12.89
C PRO A 233 15.72 -10.93 -13.11
N LYS A 234 16.39 -11.30 -12.01
CA LYS A 234 17.73 -11.92 -12.05
C LYS A 234 17.72 -13.45 -12.05
N LYS A 235 16.56 -14.10 -11.93
CA LYS A 235 16.41 -15.55 -11.83
C LYS A 235 15.39 -16.11 -12.83
N THR A 236 14.18 -15.55 -12.84
CA THR A 236 13.05 -16.03 -13.63
C THR A 236 13.18 -15.70 -15.13
N PRO A 237 12.86 -16.65 -16.03
CA PRO A 237 12.71 -16.36 -17.46
C PRO A 237 11.62 -15.31 -17.71
N HIS A 238 11.87 -14.37 -18.63
CA HIS A 238 10.94 -13.28 -18.90
C HIS A 238 11.06 -12.73 -20.32
N LEU A 239 9.95 -12.17 -20.81
CA LEU A 239 9.90 -11.36 -22.03
C LEU A 239 10.04 -9.89 -21.66
N VAL A 240 10.91 -9.17 -22.35
CA VAL A 240 10.95 -7.69 -22.36
C VAL A 240 10.30 -7.22 -23.66
N ASN A 241 9.29 -6.36 -23.56
CA ASN A 241 8.67 -5.72 -24.71
C ASN A 241 9.64 -4.69 -25.29
N LEU A 242 9.87 -4.72 -26.62
CA LEU A 242 10.74 -3.78 -27.32
C LEU A 242 9.95 -2.69 -28.05
N ASN A 243 8.61 -2.73 -28.03
CA ASN A 243 7.78 -1.73 -28.69
C ASN A 243 7.90 -0.36 -28.00
N GLU A 244 8.23 0.67 -28.78
CA GLU A 244 8.54 2.02 -28.29
C GLU A 244 7.32 2.94 -28.14
N ASP A 245 6.11 2.50 -28.54
CA ASP A 245 4.88 3.29 -28.52
C ASP A 245 4.35 3.50 -27.08
N PRO A 246 4.35 4.74 -26.54
CA PRO A 246 3.89 5.02 -25.18
C PRO A 246 2.38 4.86 -24.99
N LEU A 247 1.61 4.72 -26.08
CA LEU A 247 0.16 4.49 -26.05
C LEU A 247 -0.19 2.99 -26.03
N MET A 248 0.80 2.10 -26.14
CA MET A 248 0.58 0.66 -26.15
C MET A 248 0.21 0.14 -24.75
N SER A 249 -0.99 -0.40 -24.61
CA SER A 249 -1.52 -0.92 -23.33
C SER A 249 -0.99 -2.32 -22.95
N GLU A 250 0.27 -2.61 -23.26
CA GLU A 250 0.93 -3.90 -23.02
C GLU A 250 2.02 -3.75 -21.96
N CYS A 251 2.33 -4.82 -21.22
CA CYS A 251 3.34 -4.74 -20.16
C CYS A 251 4.74 -4.61 -20.76
N LEU A 252 5.60 -3.79 -20.14
CA LEU A 252 7.03 -3.71 -20.49
C LEU A 252 7.75 -5.05 -20.25
N LEU A 253 7.27 -5.85 -19.28
CA LEU A 253 7.87 -7.13 -18.90
C LEU A 253 6.80 -8.16 -18.55
N TYR A 254 6.96 -9.38 -19.06
CA TYR A 254 6.12 -10.53 -18.72
C TYR A 254 6.98 -11.68 -18.16
N HIS A 255 6.62 -12.18 -16.99
CA HIS A 255 7.28 -13.35 -16.38
C HIS A 255 6.74 -14.64 -17.00
N ILE A 256 7.63 -15.54 -17.43
CA ILE A 256 7.26 -16.89 -17.84
C ILE A 256 7.45 -17.79 -16.63
N LYS A 257 6.32 -18.28 -16.09
CA LYS A 257 6.28 -19.14 -14.90
C LYS A 257 6.28 -20.62 -15.30
N ASP A 258 6.65 -21.47 -14.35
CA ASP A 258 6.58 -22.94 -14.47
C ASP A 258 5.19 -23.42 -14.89
N GLY A 259 5.15 -24.42 -15.77
CA GLY A 259 3.93 -24.88 -16.42
C GLY A 259 3.72 -24.22 -17.79
N ILE A 260 2.53 -23.64 -18.01
CA ILE A 260 2.11 -23.09 -19.31
C ILE A 260 1.72 -21.63 -19.14
N THR A 261 2.26 -20.76 -20.00
CA THR A 261 1.87 -19.35 -20.14
C THR A 261 1.32 -19.13 -21.55
N ARG A 262 0.01 -18.87 -21.69
CA ARG A 262 -0.69 -18.70 -22.96
C ARG A 262 -0.62 -17.25 -23.47
N VAL A 263 -0.57 -17.06 -24.79
CA VAL A 263 -0.56 -15.75 -25.44
C VAL A 263 -1.69 -15.64 -26.47
N GLY A 264 -2.38 -14.50 -26.52
CA GLY A 264 -3.45 -14.27 -27.50
C GLY A 264 -4.39 -13.13 -27.11
N GLN A 265 -5.69 -13.31 -27.34
CA GLN A 265 -6.74 -12.32 -27.04
C GLN A 265 -7.82 -12.82 -26.07
N VAL A 266 -8.10 -14.11 -25.99
CA VAL A 266 -9.24 -14.66 -25.22
C VAL A 266 -8.77 -15.83 -24.37
N ASP A 267 -9.01 -15.74 -23.06
CA ASP A 267 -8.65 -16.75 -22.05
C ASP A 267 -7.16 -17.17 -22.12
N VAL A 268 -6.30 -16.16 -21.96
CA VAL A 268 -4.83 -16.21 -22.01
C VAL A 268 -4.18 -15.44 -20.86
N ASP A 269 -2.97 -15.84 -20.49
CA ASP A 269 -2.18 -15.20 -19.44
C ASP A 269 -1.51 -13.91 -19.92
N ILE A 270 -1.01 -13.91 -21.16
CA ILE A 270 -0.46 -12.74 -21.85
C ILE A 270 -1.45 -12.32 -22.94
N LYS A 271 -2.22 -11.26 -22.66
CA LYS A 271 -3.15 -10.67 -23.62
C LYS A 271 -2.43 -9.60 -24.45
N LEU A 272 -2.39 -9.79 -25.77
CA LEU A 272 -1.85 -8.85 -26.75
C LEU A 272 -2.97 -8.31 -27.66
N THR A 273 -2.85 -7.07 -28.13
CA THR A 273 -3.91 -6.42 -28.92
C THR A 273 -3.45 -6.05 -30.32
N GLY A 274 -3.90 -6.79 -31.34
CA GLY A 274 -3.62 -6.46 -32.73
C GLY A 274 -4.33 -7.36 -33.74
N LYS A 275 -4.56 -6.86 -34.96
CA LYS A 275 -5.24 -7.57 -36.06
C LYS A 275 -4.56 -8.91 -36.45
N PHE A 276 -3.26 -9.04 -36.19
CA PHE A 276 -2.44 -10.21 -36.51
C PHE A 276 -2.21 -11.15 -35.31
N ILE A 277 -2.77 -10.83 -34.14
CA ILE A 277 -2.81 -11.73 -32.98
C ILE A 277 -4.10 -12.56 -33.04
N ARG A 278 -4.03 -13.83 -32.62
CA ARG A 278 -5.16 -14.78 -32.58
C ARG A 278 -5.75 -14.87 -31.17
N GLU A 279 -6.93 -15.48 -31.03
CA GLU A 279 -7.57 -15.71 -29.71
C GLU A 279 -6.65 -16.52 -28.78
N GLN A 280 -6.08 -17.61 -29.29
CA GLN A 280 -4.86 -18.27 -28.80
C GLN A 280 -3.84 -18.21 -29.94
N HIS A 281 -2.64 -17.69 -29.69
CA HIS A 281 -1.63 -17.36 -30.72
C HIS A 281 -0.35 -18.19 -30.56
N CYS A 282 0.15 -18.33 -29.34
CA CYS A 282 1.20 -19.27 -28.97
C CYS A 282 1.10 -19.57 -27.47
N LEU A 283 1.89 -20.52 -26.99
CA LEU A 283 2.13 -20.70 -25.56
C LEU A 283 3.62 -20.92 -25.28
N PHE A 284 4.05 -20.50 -24.11
CA PHE A 284 5.34 -20.85 -23.54
C PHE A 284 5.13 -21.99 -22.54
N ARG A 285 5.95 -23.04 -22.62
CA ARG A 285 6.00 -24.12 -21.66
C ARG A 285 7.33 -24.05 -20.91
N SER A 286 7.28 -23.78 -19.61
CA SER A 286 8.45 -23.78 -18.72
C SER A 286 8.47 -25.08 -17.93
N ILE A 287 9.55 -25.85 -18.07
CA ILE A 287 9.75 -27.13 -17.37
C ILE A 287 11.09 -27.08 -16.61
N PRO A 288 11.10 -27.21 -15.28
CA PRO A 288 12.33 -27.47 -14.52
C PRO A 288 12.82 -28.90 -14.80
N GLN A 289 14.08 -29.05 -15.20
CA GLN A 289 14.72 -30.35 -15.39
C GLN A 289 15.29 -30.94 -14.08
N PRO A 290 15.57 -32.26 -14.03
CA PRO A 290 16.09 -32.92 -12.81
C PRO A 290 17.45 -32.43 -12.31
N ASP A 291 18.22 -31.70 -13.12
CA ASP A 291 19.47 -31.04 -12.75
C ASP A 291 19.29 -29.61 -12.20
N GLY A 292 18.05 -29.10 -12.20
CA GLY A 292 17.69 -27.75 -11.79
C GLY A 292 17.67 -26.72 -12.93
N GLU A 293 18.01 -27.09 -14.17
CA GLU A 293 17.94 -26.17 -15.31
C GLU A 293 16.49 -26.03 -15.82
N VAL A 294 15.97 -24.80 -15.87
CA VAL A 294 14.64 -24.53 -16.42
C VAL A 294 14.72 -24.41 -17.94
N VAL A 295 14.01 -25.26 -18.67
CA VAL A 295 13.90 -25.17 -20.13
C VAL A 295 12.54 -24.57 -20.52
N VAL A 296 12.59 -23.56 -21.40
CA VAL A 296 11.41 -22.86 -21.92
C VAL A 296 11.25 -23.15 -23.41
N THR A 297 10.11 -23.72 -23.78
CA THR A 297 9.74 -24.03 -25.16
C THR A 297 8.60 -23.13 -25.62
N LEU A 298 8.69 -22.59 -26.84
CA LEU A 298 7.64 -21.86 -27.53
C LEU A 298 6.87 -22.82 -28.44
N GLU A 299 5.56 -22.91 -28.25
CA GLU A 299 4.64 -23.73 -29.07
C GLU A 299 3.70 -22.78 -29.84
N PRO A 300 3.80 -22.70 -31.19
CA PRO A 300 2.91 -21.86 -32.00
C PRO A 300 1.51 -22.48 -32.12
N CYS A 301 0.47 -21.66 -32.24
CA CYS A 301 -0.88 -22.13 -32.55
C CYS A 301 -1.14 -22.16 -34.06
N GLU A 302 -2.07 -23.01 -34.51
CA GLU A 302 -2.40 -23.14 -35.93
C GLU A 302 -2.89 -21.81 -36.53
N GLY A 303 -2.30 -21.42 -37.66
CA GLY A 303 -2.62 -20.16 -38.34
C GLY A 303 -2.21 -18.88 -37.59
N ALA A 304 -1.35 -18.98 -36.57
CA ALA A 304 -0.71 -17.84 -35.91
C ALA A 304 0.70 -17.60 -36.46
N GLU A 305 0.97 -16.39 -36.97
CA GLU A 305 2.31 -16.00 -37.41
C GLU A 305 3.16 -15.67 -36.17
N THR A 306 4.13 -16.52 -35.81
CA THR A 306 5.12 -16.24 -34.76
C THR A 306 6.53 -16.53 -35.27
N TYR A 307 7.45 -15.59 -35.06
CA TYR A 307 8.82 -15.64 -35.58
C TYR A 307 9.83 -15.58 -34.42
N VAL A 308 10.95 -16.31 -34.54
CA VAL A 308 12.08 -16.21 -33.62
C VAL A 308 13.36 -15.94 -34.41
N ASN A 309 14.04 -14.84 -34.08
CA ASN A 309 15.20 -14.30 -34.81
C ASN A 309 14.96 -14.25 -36.34
N GLY A 310 13.84 -13.63 -36.74
CA GLY A 310 13.38 -13.47 -38.13
C GLY A 310 12.80 -14.72 -38.82
N LYS A 311 12.91 -15.91 -38.22
CA LYS A 311 12.46 -17.18 -38.81
C LYS A 311 11.09 -17.59 -38.28
N LEU A 312 10.18 -17.99 -39.18
CA LEU A 312 8.84 -18.47 -38.82
C LEU A 312 8.95 -19.77 -38.01
N VAL A 313 8.22 -19.86 -36.90
CA VAL A 313 8.17 -21.04 -36.03
C VAL A 313 6.89 -21.81 -36.30
N THR A 314 7.01 -23.02 -36.82
CA THR A 314 5.89 -23.93 -37.14
C THR A 314 5.80 -25.14 -36.20
N GLU A 315 6.85 -25.39 -35.42
CA GLU A 315 6.99 -26.53 -34.51
C GLU A 315 7.52 -26.06 -33.14
N PRO A 316 7.38 -26.85 -32.06
CA PRO A 316 7.85 -26.47 -30.72
C PRO A 316 9.35 -26.15 -30.69
N LEU A 317 9.71 -24.92 -30.33
CA LEU A 317 11.09 -24.41 -30.35
C LEU A 317 11.59 -24.09 -28.94
N VAL A 318 12.68 -24.74 -28.52
CA VAL A 318 13.38 -24.39 -27.27
C VAL A 318 14.04 -23.01 -27.43
N LEU A 319 13.73 -22.10 -26.51
CA LEU A 319 14.23 -20.74 -26.52
C LEU A 319 15.56 -20.60 -25.78
N LYS A 320 16.39 -19.65 -26.24
CA LYS A 320 17.62 -19.22 -25.58
C LYS A 320 17.59 -17.75 -25.20
N SER A 321 18.23 -17.42 -24.09
CA SER A 321 18.44 -16.04 -23.63
C SER A 321 18.96 -15.14 -24.78
N GLY A 322 18.31 -14.00 -25.01
CA GLY A 322 18.59 -13.08 -26.10
C GLY A 322 17.79 -13.31 -27.40
N ASN A 323 16.97 -14.38 -27.49
CA ASN A 323 16.09 -14.60 -28.64
C ASN A 323 15.08 -13.45 -28.80
N ARG A 324 14.97 -12.90 -30.01
CA ARG A 324 13.92 -11.95 -30.40
C ARG A 324 12.72 -12.73 -30.91
N ILE A 325 11.55 -12.48 -30.36
CA ILE A 325 10.28 -13.13 -30.70
C ILE A 325 9.34 -12.07 -31.27
N VAL A 326 8.81 -12.27 -32.47
CA VAL A 326 7.80 -11.40 -33.07
C VAL A 326 6.48 -12.17 -33.17
N MET A 327 5.42 -11.62 -32.58
CA MET A 327 4.08 -12.21 -32.58
C MET A 327 3.16 -11.39 -33.48
N GLY A 328 2.50 -12.06 -34.43
CA GLY A 328 1.84 -11.42 -35.56
C GLY A 328 2.85 -10.62 -36.39
N LYS A 329 2.68 -9.29 -36.42
CA LYS A 329 3.54 -8.37 -37.20
C LYS A 329 4.05 -7.15 -36.40
N ASN A 330 3.56 -6.95 -35.18
CA ASN A 330 3.72 -5.70 -34.42
C ASN A 330 4.26 -5.88 -32.99
N HIS A 331 4.21 -7.09 -32.41
CA HIS A 331 4.55 -7.30 -31.00
C HIS A 331 5.94 -7.93 -30.93
N VAL A 332 6.93 -7.12 -30.56
CA VAL A 332 8.35 -7.50 -30.56
C VAL A 332 8.83 -7.67 -29.13
N PHE A 333 9.30 -8.87 -28.79
CA PHE A 333 9.82 -9.20 -27.47
C PHE A 333 11.25 -9.70 -27.54
N ARG A 334 12.05 -9.44 -26.52
CA ARG A 334 13.29 -10.17 -26.25
C ARG A 334 13.06 -11.13 -25.08
N PHE A 335 13.25 -12.42 -25.31
CA PHE A 335 13.26 -13.43 -24.24
C PHE A 335 14.63 -13.40 -23.54
N ASN A 336 14.61 -13.20 -22.23
CA ASN A 336 15.78 -13.30 -21.37
C ASN A 336 15.62 -14.52 -20.45
N HIS A 337 16.67 -15.32 -20.33
CA HIS A 337 16.80 -16.39 -19.33
C HIS A 337 18.08 -16.17 -18.52
N PRO A 338 17.99 -15.55 -17.31
CA PRO A 338 19.17 -15.16 -16.53
C PRO A 338 20.00 -16.34 -16.04
N GLU A 339 19.36 -17.41 -15.55
CA GLU A 339 20.05 -18.59 -15.00
C GLU A 339 20.67 -19.44 -16.11
N GLN A 340 20.00 -19.65 -17.25
CA GLN A 340 20.62 -20.28 -18.43
C GLN A 340 21.88 -19.50 -18.86
N ALA A 341 21.78 -18.16 -18.94
CA ALA A 341 22.92 -17.32 -19.27
C ALA A 341 23.99 -17.27 -18.17
N ARG A 342 23.72 -17.70 -16.93
CA ARG A 342 24.73 -17.91 -15.88
C ARG A 342 25.42 -19.26 -16.07
N LEU A 343 24.63 -20.33 -16.22
CA LEU A 343 25.10 -21.70 -16.42
C LEU A 343 25.93 -21.87 -17.72
N GLU A 344 25.54 -21.24 -18.83
CA GLU A 344 26.34 -21.27 -20.07
C GLU A 344 27.72 -20.63 -19.88
N ARG A 345 27.82 -19.53 -19.12
CA ARG A 345 29.11 -18.89 -18.77
C ARG A 345 29.95 -19.74 -17.81
N GLU A 346 29.32 -20.37 -16.82
CA GLU A 346 30.00 -21.28 -15.87
C GLU A 346 30.49 -22.56 -16.57
N ARG A 347 29.75 -23.06 -17.58
CA ARG A 347 30.16 -24.16 -18.47
C ARG A 347 31.20 -23.74 -19.52
N GLY A 348 31.67 -22.49 -19.50
CA GLY A 348 32.71 -21.98 -20.43
C GLY A 348 32.25 -21.79 -21.87
N VAL A 349 30.93 -21.80 -22.14
CA VAL A 349 30.39 -21.53 -23.47
C VAL A 349 30.62 -20.03 -23.76
N PRO A 350 31.31 -19.66 -24.86
CA PRO A 350 31.42 -18.26 -25.24
C PRO A 350 30.01 -17.71 -25.50
N PRO A 351 29.71 -16.45 -25.11
CA PRO A 351 28.42 -15.86 -25.44
C PRO A 351 28.22 -15.90 -26.96
N PRO A 352 26.97 -16.06 -27.45
CA PRO A 352 26.69 -15.92 -28.88
C PRO A 352 27.28 -14.59 -29.38
N PRO A 353 27.79 -14.53 -30.62
CA PRO A 353 28.45 -13.34 -31.15
C PRO A 353 27.58 -12.12 -30.87
N GLY A 354 28.18 -11.14 -30.18
CA GLY A 354 27.45 -10.05 -29.55
C GLY A 354 26.61 -9.27 -30.56
N PRO A 355 25.59 -8.52 -30.08
CA PRO A 355 24.86 -7.63 -30.96
C PRO A 355 25.83 -6.69 -31.69
N PRO A 356 25.48 -6.21 -32.90
CA PRO A 356 26.25 -5.16 -33.55
C PRO A 356 26.36 -3.94 -32.65
N SER A 357 27.23 -2.99 -33.00
CA SER A 357 27.42 -1.73 -32.26
C SER A 357 26.21 -0.78 -32.26
N GLU A 358 25.07 -1.23 -32.77
CA GLU A 358 23.77 -0.54 -32.81
C GLU A 358 22.90 -1.05 -31.64
N PRO A 359 22.05 -0.20 -31.02
CA PRO A 359 21.12 -0.67 -29.99
C PRO A 359 20.16 -1.72 -30.56
N VAL A 360 19.94 -2.81 -29.82
CA VAL A 360 18.98 -3.87 -30.19
C VAL A 360 17.56 -3.41 -29.88
N ASP A 361 17.07 -2.50 -30.72
CA ASP A 361 15.80 -1.80 -30.63
C ASP A 361 14.68 -2.48 -31.42
N TRP A 362 13.53 -1.82 -31.51
CA TRP A 362 12.39 -2.28 -32.32
C TRP A 362 12.73 -2.33 -33.82
N ASN A 363 13.43 -1.32 -34.31
CA ASN A 363 13.79 -1.17 -35.72
C ASN A 363 14.71 -2.30 -36.20
N PHE A 364 15.72 -2.67 -35.42
CA PHE A 364 16.65 -3.75 -35.69
C PHE A 364 15.96 -5.13 -35.72
N ALA A 365 15.01 -5.36 -34.81
CA ALA A 365 14.22 -6.59 -34.79
C ALA A 365 13.25 -6.68 -35.99
N GLN A 366 12.61 -5.58 -36.39
CA GLN A 366 11.77 -5.55 -37.59
C GLN A 366 12.59 -5.68 -38.88
N LYS A 367 13.76 -5.04 -38.95
CA LYS A 367 14.69 -5.13 -40.09
C LYS A 367 15.18 -6.55 -40.31
N GLU A 368 15.61 -7.25 -39.26
CA GLU A 368 15.98 -8.68 -39.35
C GLU A 368 14.81 -9.54 -39.86
N LEU A 369 13.58 -9.26 -39.43
CA LEU A 369 12.41 -9.98 -39.91
C LEU A 369 12.21 -9.80 -41.42
N LEU A 370 12.28 -8.57 -41.96
CA LEU A 370 12.17 -8.36 -43.41
C LEU A 370 13.34 -9.00 -44.17
N GLU A 371 14.57 -8.88 -43.68
CA GLU A 371 15.76 -9.48 -44.30
C GLU A 371 15.70 -11.01 -44.32
N GLN A 372 15.31 -11.67 -43.23
CA GLN A 372 15.15 -13.14 -43.17
C GLN A 372 13.94 -13.66 -43.97
N GLN A 373 12.91 -12.84 -44.20
CA GLN A 373 11.81 -13.16 -45.12
C GLN A 373 12.14 -12.84 -46.60
N GLY A 374 13.33 -12.29 -46.89
CA GLY A 374 13.78 -11.97 -48.25
C GLY A 374 13.10 -10.75 -48.88
N ILE A 375 12.58 -9.83 -48.07
CA ILE A 375 11.81 -8.67 -48.52
C ILE A 375 12.71 -7.42 -48.55
N ASP A 376 13.01 -6.91 -49.75
CA ASP A 376 13.79 -5.67 -49.89
C ASP A 376 13.02 -4.45 -49.36
N ILE A 377 13.55 -3.90 -48.27
CA ILE A 377 13.02 -2.73 -47.55
C ILE A 377 12.87 -1.52 -48.48
N LYS A 378 13.77 -1.30 -49.45
CA LYS A 378 13.62 -0.20 -50.42
C LYS A 378 12.39 -0.39 -51.29
N LEU A 379 12.23 -1.60 -51.83
CA LEU A 379 11.13 -1.93 -52.74
C LEU A 379 9.77 -1.88 -52.03
N GLU A 380 9.71 -2.17 -50.73
CA GLU A 380 8.47 -2.05 -49.95
C GLU A 380 8.20 -0.62 -49.46
N MET A 381 9.24 0.17 -49.14
CA MET A 381 9.07 1.61 -48.89
C MET A 381 8.57 2.34 -50.15
N GLU A 382 9.12 2.06 -51.34
CA GLU A 382 8.60 2.62 -52.60
C GLU A 382 7.13 2.26 -52.82
N LYS A 383 6.75 0.98 -52.68
CA LYS A 383 5.35 0.53 -52.78
C LYS A 383 4.40 1.21 -51.77
N ARG A 384 4.93 1.73 -50.66
CA ARG A 384 4.17 2.46 -49.65
C ARG A 384 4.07 3.95 -49.95
N CYS A 385 5.14 4.57 -50.48
CA CYS A 385 5.12 5.95 -50.97
C CYS A 385 4.23 6.13 -52.21
N TYR A 386 4.15 5.13 -53.11
CA TYR A 386 3.22 5.13 -54.25
C TYR A 386 1.76 4.75 -53.89
N ARG A 387 1.39 4.77 -52.60
CA ARG A 387 0.03 4.46 -52.10
C ARG A 387 -0.58 5.56 -51.22
N THR A 388 0.02 6.74 -51.22
CA THR A 388 -0.48 8.00 -50.66
C THR A 388 -0.55 9.04 -51.76
#